data_AF-O81672-F1
#
_entry.id   AF-O81672-F1
#
_cell.length_a   1.000
_cell.length_b   1.000
_cell.length_c   1.000
_cell.angle_alpha   90.00
_cell.angle_beta   90.00
_cell.angle_gamma   90.00
#
_symmetry.space_group_name_H-M   'P 1'
#
loop_
_entity.id
_entity.type
_entity.pdbx_description
1 polymer ?
#
loop_
_entity_poly.entity_id
_entity_poly.type
_entity_poly.pdbx_seq_one_letter_code
_entity_poly.pdbx_strand_id
1 'polypeptide(L)'
;QESGMCVLLGLMIFMSILILMILLTCLRIKMVGLDSIFLWEDSLVLKDVKKLFLLDAWVPADDVLSLCKAVLEAYRDLGTRGNRQKTRMMWLIDELGVEGFRGEVEKRMPNGKLERGSLEDLVKKQWERRDYFGVHPQKQEGLSFIGLHVPVGRLQADDMDELARLADTYGSGELRLTVEQNIIIPNVETSKTEALLQEPFLKNQFSPEPSILMKGLVACTGNQFCGQA
;
A
#
# COMPACT_ATOMS: atom_id res chain seq x y z
N GLN A 1 26.22 19.00 19.60
CA GLN A 1 26.44 18.42 18.25
C GLN A 1 25.58 17.19 17.98
N GLU A 2 24.93 16.60 19.00
CA GLU A 2 24.14 15.36 18.86
C GLU A 2 22.64 15.55 18.57
N SER A 3 22.09 16.76 18.72
CA SER A 3 20.67 17.04 18.48
C SER A 3 20.28 17.16 17.00
N GLY A 4 21.25 17.29 16.08
CA GLY A 4 21.01 17.43 14.63
C GLY A 4 20.84 16.10 13.89
N MET A 5 21.44 15.02 14.39
CA MET A 5 21.37 13.69 13.75
C MET A 5 19.98 13.03 13.92
N CYS A 6 19.32 13.25 15.06
CA CYS A 6 17.99 12.68 15.34
C CYS A 6 16.90 13.30 14.43
N VAL A 7 17.04 14.57 14.07
CA VAL A 7 16.10 15.27 13.18
C VAL A 7 16.29 14.84 11.72
N LEU A 8 17.54 14.62 11.29
CA LEU A 8 17.83 14.09 9.95
C LEU A 8 17.37 12.63 9.79
N LEU A 9 17.56 11.78 10.79
CA LEU A 9 17.06 10.40 10.75
C LEU A 9 15.53 10.36 10.71
N GLY A 10 14.87 11.22 11.49
CA GLY A 10 13.41 11.39 11.47
C GLY A 10 12.87 11.86 10.13
N LEU A 11 13.53 12.82 9.47
CA LEU A 11 13.16 13.29 8.12
C LEU A 11 13.42 12.24 7.04
N MET A 12 14.48 11.44 7.15
CA MET A 12 14.76 10.35 6.22
C MET A 12 13.76 9.21 6.37
N ILE A 13 13.35 8.86 7.60
CA ILE A 13 12.30 7.88 7.88
C ILE A 13 10.94 8.41 7.44
N PHE A 14 10.63 9.68 7.64
CA PHE A 14 9.37 10.28 7.19
C PHE A 14 9.30 10.40 5.67
N MET A 15 10.40 10.73 4.99
CA MET A 15 10.48 10.73 3.53
C MET A 15 10.41 9.32 2.96
N SER A 16 11.03 8.32 3.60
CA SER A 16 10.93 6.93 3.13
C SER A 16 9.55 6.33 3.41
N ILE A 17 8.87 6.69 4.51
CA ILE A 17 7.46 6.32 4.74
C ILE A 17 6.51 7.08 3.81
N LEU A 18 6.79 8.35 3.48
CA LEU A 18 5.99 9.11 2.51
C LEU A 18 6.21 8.59 1.08
N ILE A 19 7.45 8.23 0.72
CA ILE A 19 7.77 7.58 -0.57
C ILE A 19 7.18 6.17 -0.59
N LEU A 20 7.21 5.42 0.51
CA LEU A 20 6.58 4.10 0.63
C LEU A 20 5.05 4.19 0.64
N MET A 21 4.46 5.23 1.26
CA MET A 21 3.04 5.52 1.21
C MET A 21 2.62 6.03 -0.16
N ILE A 22 3.39 6.87 -0.85
CA ILE A 22 3.15 7.19 -2.26
C ILE A 22 3.30 5.90 -3.10
N LEU A 23 4.31 5.07 -2.83
CA LEU A 23 4.50 3.75 -3.43
C LEU A 23 3.53 2.65 -2.91
N LEU A 24 2.60 2.94 -1.99
CA LEU A 24 1.58 2.00 -1.49
C LEU A 24 0.16 2.53 -1.75
N THR A 25 0.01 3.84 -1.91
CA THR A 25 -1.24 4.57 -2.15
C THR A 25 -1.39 4.89 -3.64
N CYS A 26 -0.30 5.20 -4.37
CA CYS A 26 -0.27 5.12 -5.84
C CYS A 26 -0.18 3.68 -6.33
N LEU A 27 0.31 2.73 -5.51
CA LEU A 27 0.34 1.32 -5.85
C LEU A 27 -0.90 0.57 -5.35
N ARG A 28 -2.00 0.76 -6.08
CA ARG A 28 -2.75 -0.42 -6.53
C ARG A 28 -2.11 -0.97 -7.80
N ILE A 29 -0.78 -1.08 -7.83
CA ILE A 29 -0.04 -1.70 -8.93
C ILE A 29 -0.15 -3.21 -8.76
N LYS A 30 -0.88 -3.83 -9.67
CA LYS A 30 -0.90 -5.29 -9.81
C LYS A 30 -0.05 -5.65 -11.02
N MET A 31 1.25 -5.90 -10.79
CA MET A 31 2.08 -6.58 -11.78
C MET A 31 1.70 -8.06 -11.82
N VAL A 32 0.80 -8.47 -12.72
CA VAL A 32 0.66 -9.88 -13.09
C VAL A 32 0.25 -9.98 -14.57
N GLY A 33 1.26 -10.23 -15.43
CA GLY A 33 1.10 -10.75 -16.80
C GLY A 33 0.51 -9.77 -17.83
N LEU A 34 1.37 -9.28 -18.73
CA LEU A 34 1.14 -8.33 -19.84
C LEU A 34 1.12 -6.82 -19.45
N ASP A 35 2.32 -6.30 -19.25
CA ASP A 35 2.87 -4.99 -19.69
C ASP A 35 2.00 -3.72 -19.63
N SER A 36 1.14 -3.55 -18.63
CA SER A 36 0.38 -2.30 -18.51
C SER A 36 -0.16 -1.99 -17.12
N ILE A 37 -0.22 -0.70 -16.77
CA ILE A 37 -0.73 -0.18 -15.49
C ILE A 37 -1.72 0.96 -15.74
N PHE A 38 -2.85 0.91 -15.02
CA PHE A 38 -3.85 1.97 -14.97
C PHE A 38 -3.68 2.78 -13.69
N LEU A 39 -3.61 4.10 -13.79
CA LEU A 39 -3.57 4.97 -12.62
C LEU A 39 -4.97 5.20 -12.05
N TRP A 40 -5.09 4.96 -10.76
CA TRP A 40 -6.17 5.41 -9.89
C TRP A 40 -5.55 6.36 -8.86
N GLU A 41 -5.84 7.66 -8.93
CA GLU A 41 -5.18 8.66 -8.07
C GLU A 41 -6.12 9.27 -7.00
N ASP A 42 -5.75 9.04 -5.74
CA ASP A 42 -6.24 9.63 -4.49
C ASP A 42 -7.75 9.61 -4.16
N SER A 43 -8.11 8.77 -3.18
CA SER A 43 -9.18 9.08 -2.23
C SER A 43 -8.57 9.14 -0.83
N LEU A 44 -8.38 10.34 -0.28
CA LEU A 44 -7.87 10.51 1.09
C LEU A 44 -8.94 11.10 2.02
N VAL A 45 -9.21 10.38 3.10
CA VAL A 45 -10.23 10.69 4.11
C VAL A 45 -9.74 11.80 5.03
N LEU A 46 -9.89 13.07 4.62
CA LEU A 46 -10.06 14.19 5.56
C LEU A 46 -11.29 14.96 5.12
N LYS A 47 -12.28 15.10 6.01
CA LYS A 47 -13.52 15.92 6.02
C LYS A 47 -14.35 16.09 4.71
N ASP A 48 -13.71 16.22 3.57
CA ASP A 48 -14.29 16.27 2.23
C ASP A 48 -13.83 15.05 1.41
N VAL A 49 -14.73 14.07 1.24
CA VAL A 49 -14.47 12.90 0.39
C VAL A 49 -14.79 13.28 -1.06
N LYS A 50 -13.76 13.51 -1.87
CA LYS A 50 -13.91 13.65 -3.33
C LYS A 50 -13.68 12.28 -3.99
N LYS A 51 -14.53 11.95 -4.95
CA LYS A 51 -14.45 10.69 -5.72
C LYS A 51 -13.19 10.73 -6.59
N LEU A 52 -12.55 9.58 -6.77
CA LEU A 52 -11.43 9.42 -7.68
C LEU A 52 -11.84 9.73 -9.13
N PHE A 53 -11.01 10.45 -9.86
CA PHE A 53 -11.20 10.71 -11.29
C PHE A 53 -10.13 9.97 -12.10
N LEU A 54 -10.51 9.49 -13.28
CA LEU A 54 -9.57 8.89 -14.22
C LEU A 54 -8.83 10.01 -14.96
N LEU A 55 -7.49 10.00 -14.91
CA LEU A 55 -6.62 10.94 -15.63
C LEU A 55 -6.67 10.75 -17.15
N ASP A 56 -7.37 9.72 -17.63
CA ASP A 56 -7.41 9.31 -19.05
C ASP A 56 -5.99 9.16 -19.63
N ALA A 57 -5.21 8.34 -18.93
CA ALA A 57 -3.81 8.08 -19.24
C ALA A 57 -3.50 6.58 -19.18
N TRP A 58 -2.71 6.11 -20.13
CA TRP A 58 -2.14 4.77 -20.13
C TRP A 58 -0.62 4.86 -20.29
N VAL A 59 0.10 4.00 -19.56
CA VAL A 59 1.55 3.85 -19.70
C VAL A 59 1.94 2.37 -19.62
N PRO A 60 3.03 1.96 -20.31
CA PRO A 60 3.63 0.65 -20.10
C PRO A 60 4.23 0.54 -18.69
N ALA A 61 4.46 -0.68 -18.23
CA ALA A 61 4.99 -0.94 -16.88
C ALA A 61 6.35 -0.27 -16.61
N ASP A 62 7.17 -0.13 -17.65
CA ASP A 62 8.50 0.49 -17.55
C ASP A 62 8.43 2.01 -17.29
N ASP A 63 7.33 2.66 -17.69
CA ASP A 63 7.13 4.11 -17.59
C ASP A 63 6.42 4.55 -16.31
N VAL A 64 6.10 3.64 -15.39
CA VAL A 64 5.45 3.96 -14.11
C VAL A 64 6.23 5.01 -13.33
N LEU A 65 7.55 4.83 -13.23
CA LEU A 65 8.41 5.75 -12.48
C LEU A 65 8.48 7.11 -13.15
N SER A 66 8.55 7.12 -14.48
CA SER A 66 8.50 8.34 -15.31
C SER A 66 7.21 9.12 -15.07
N LEU A 67 6.07 8.42 -15.05
CA LEU A 67 4.76 9.00 -14.82
C LEU A 67 4.60 9.53 -13.40
N CYS A 68 4.96 8.73 -12.38
CA CYS A 68 4.92 9.17 -10.98
C CYS A 68 5.77 10.43 -10.78
N LYS A 69 6.98 10.47 -11.37
CA LYS A 69 7.83 11.66 -11.32
C LYS A 69 7.15 12.86 -11.99
N ALA A 70 6.59 12.70 -13.19
CA ALA A 70 5.93 13.77 -13.93
C ALA A 70 4.73 14.36 -13.15
N VAL A 71 3.91 13.49 -12.54
CA VAL A 71 2.79 13.87 -11.67
C VAL A 71 3.28 14.65 -10.44
N LEU A 72 4.30 14.13 -9.75
CA LEU A 72 4.88 14.80 -8.58
C LEU A 72 5.51 16.16 -8.94
N GLU A 73 6.16 16.27 -10.09
CA GLU A 73 6.74 17.52 -10.59
C GLU A 73 5.64 18.53 -10.94
N ALA A 74 4.57 18.10 -11.63
CA ALA A 74 3.41 18.97 -11.91
C ALA A 74 2.78 19.50 -10.61
N TYR A 75 2.55 18.62 -9.63
CA TYR A 75 2.01 19.03 -8.34
C TYR A 75 2.96 19.91 -7.52
N ARG A 76 4.26 19.60 -7.52
CA ARG A 76 5.28 20.42 -6.83
C ARG A 76 5.35 21.84 -7.37
N ASP A 77 5.29 21.98 -8.70
CA ASP A 77 5.50 23.25 -9.40
C ASP A 77 4.26 24.14 -9.39
N LEU A 78 3.07 23.53 -9.52
CA LEU A 78 1.81 24.27 -9.69
C LEU A 78 0.90 24.25 -8.45
N GLY A 79 1.16 23.34 -7.49
CA GLY A 79 0.33 23.18 -6.31
C GLY A 79 0.33 24.40 -5.39
N THR A 80 -0.87 24.81 -4.96
CA THR A 80 -1.06 25.92 -4.01
C THR A 80 -0.37 25.63 -2.67
N ARG A 81 0.37 26.61 -2.14
CA ARG A 81 1.11 26.52 -0.86
C ARG A 81 0.59 27.43 0.27
N GLY A 82 -0.64 27.92 0.12
CA GLY A 82 -1.31 28.80 1.09
C GLY A 82 -1.95 28.04 2.26
N ASN A 83 -3.29 28.06 2.32
CA ASN A 83 -4.03 27.37 3.36
C ASN A 83 -3.81 25.86 3.31
N ARG A 84 -3.28 25.26 4.38
CA ARG A 84 -3.02 23.82 4.52
C ARG A 84 -4.22 22.93 4.22
N GLN A 85 -5.45 23.41 4.40
CA GLN A 85 -6.66 22.64 4.07
C GLN A 85 -6.90 22.54 2.54
N LYS A 86 -6.27 23.41 1.74
CA LYS A 86 -6.43 23.53 0.28
C LYS A 86 -5.14 23.27 -0.50
N THR A 87 -4.15 22.63 0.11
CA THR A 87 -2.85 22.40 -0.55
C THR A 87 -2.73 21.04 -1.22
N ARG A 88 -3.73 20.15 -1.11
CA ARG A 88 -3.67 18.79 -1.69
C ARG A 88 -3.86 18.78 -3.21
N MET A 89 -3.31 17.77 -3.89
CA MET A 89 -3.30 17.66 -5.35
C MET A 89 -4.69 17.75 -6.00
N MET A 90 -5.71 17.20 -5.35
CA MET A 90 -7.09 17.31 -5.86
C MET A 90 -7.54 18.77 -6.07
N TRP A 91 -7.09 19.72 -5.25
CA TRP A 91 -7.41 21.13 -5.44
C TRP A 91 -6.72 21.73 -6.66
N LEU A 92 -5.51 21.28 -6.97
CA LEU A 92 -4.81 21.66 -8.20
C LEU A 92 -5.56 21.12 -9.43
N ILE A 93 -6.05 19.87 -9.35
CA ILE A 93 -6.84 19.26 -10.43
C ILE A 93 -8.17 20.01 -10.63
N ASP A 94 -8.84 20.42 -9.55
CA ASP A 94 -10.06 21.22 -9.65
C ASP A 94 -9.82 22.60 -10.27
N GLU A 95 -8.67 23.23 -10.00
CA GLU A 95 -8.30 24.55 -10.53
C GLU A 95 -7.92 24.50 -12.02
N LEU A 96 -7.12 23.51 -12.41
CA LEU A 96 -6.66 23.34 -13.80
C LEU A 96 -7.68 22.59 -14.68
N GLY A 97 -8.58 21.84 -14.06
CA GLY A 97 -9.34 20.78 -14.71
C GLY A 97 -8.47 19.55 -15.01
N VAL A 98 -9.13 18.40 -15.20
CA VAL A 98 -8.44 17.11 -15.45
C VAL A 98 -7.58 17.18 -16.72
N GLU A 99 -8.08 17.75 -17.81
CA GLU A 99 -7.32 17.89 -19.05
C GLU A 99 -6.15 18.87 -18.93
N GLY A 100 -6.32 19.96 -18.17
CA GLY A 100 -5.25 20.91 -17.88
C GLY A 100 -4.13 20.25 -17.08
N PHE A 101 -4.48 19.51 -16.03
CA PHE A 101 -3.53 18.74 -15.24
C PHE A 101 -2.83 17.66 -16.08
N ARG A 102 -3.58 16.91 -16.90
CA ARG A 102 -3.02 15.91 -17.82
C ARG A 102 -1.98 16.52 -18.77
N GLY A 103 -2.27 17.69 -19.35
CA GLY A 103 -1.33 18.41 -20.21
C GLY A 103 -0.03 18.81 -19.48
N GLU A 104 -0.12 19.16 -18.20
CA GLU A 104 1.06 19.46 -17.38
C GLU A 104 1.91 18.22 -17.05
N VAL A 105 1.25 17.07 -16.87
CA VAL A 105 1.93 15.77 -16.71
C VAL A 105 2.59 15.35 -18.02
N GLU A 106 1.89 15.46 -19.15
CA GLU A 106 2.41 15.07 -20.48
C GLU A 106 3.69 15.84 -20.85
N LYS A 107 3.75 17.15 -20.57
CA LYS A 107 4.95 17.99 -20.78
C LYS A 107 6.18 17.51 -20.02
N ARG A 108 5.97 16.82 -18.89
CA ARG A 108 7.02 16.34 -17.98
C ARG A 108 7.40 14.88 -18.21
N MET A 109 6.67 14.18 -19.09
CA MET A 109 7.05 12.84 -19.52
C MET A 109 8.35 12.89 -20.34
N PRO A 110 9.26 11.90 -20.21
CA PRO A 110 10.53 11.88 -20.96
C PRO A 110 10.37 12.02 -22.48
N ASN A 111 9.28 11.46 -23.02
CA ASN A 111 8.98 11.46 -24.46
C ASN A 111 8.01 12.59 -24.86
N GLY A 112 7.59 13.43 -23.91
CA GLY A 112 6.59 14.49 -24.13
C GLY A 112 5.24 13.97 -24.63
N LYS A 113 4.94 12.69 -24.39
CA LYS A 113 3.72 12.00 -24.83
C LYS A 113 3.13 11.25 -23.66
N LEU A 114 1.82 11.34 -23.53
CA LEU A 114 1.04 10.52 -22.62
C LEU A 114 -0.09 9.89 -23.42
N GLU A 115 -0.14 8.56 -23.47
CA GLU A 115 -1.21 7.87 -24.20
C GLU A 115 -2.53 8.00 -23.45
N ARG A 116 -3.65 7.90 -24.17
CA ARG A 116 -5.00 7.97 -23.59
C ARG A 116 -5.34 6.63 -22.92
N GLY A 117 -6.24 6.66 -21.95
CA GLY A 117 -6.66 5.47 -21.24
C GLY A 117 -7.32 4.45 -22.17
N SER A 118 -7.06 3.16 -21.95
CA SER A 118 -7.85 2.11 -22.58
C SER A 118 -9.29 2.13 -22.03
N LEU A 119 -10.25 1.77 -22.88
CA LEU A 119 -11.66 1.62 -22.51
C LEU A 119 -11.90 0.48 -21.53
N GLU A 120 -11.01 -0.50 -21.51
CA GLU A 120 -11.08 -1.68 -20.66
C GLU A 120 -9.78 -1.86 -19.87
N ASP A 121 -9.93 -2.17 -18.59
CA ASP A 121 -8.85 -2.58 -17.70
C ASP A 121 -8.95 -4.10 -17.41
N LEU A 122 -7.89 -4.64 -16.81
CA LEU A 122 -7.82 -6.07 -16.46
C LEU A 122 -8.61 -6.41 -15.18
N VAL A 123 -9.24 -5.43 -14.54
CA VAL A 123 -9.99 -5.63 -13.29
C VAL A 123 -11.38 -6.13 -13.62
N LYS A 124 -11.61 -7.40 -13.32
CA LYS A 124 -12.95 -8.00 -13.41
C LYS A 124 -13.90 -7.32 -12.43
N LYS A 125 -14.90 -6.62 -12.95
CA LYS A 125 -15.92 -5.91 -12.15
C LYS A 125 -16.78 -6.87 -11.31
N GLN A 126 -17.02 -8.07 -11.83
CA GLN A 126 -17.71 -9.14 -11.11
C GLN A 126 -16.68 -9.95 -10.32
N TRP A 127 -16.39 -9.52 -9.09
CA TRP A 127 -15.42 -10.18 -8.22
C TRP A 127 -15.82 -10.06 -6.75
N GLU A 128 -15.72 -11.17 -6.02
CA GLU A 128 -15.90 -11.19 -4.57
C GLU A 128 -14.55 -11.03 -3.88
N ARG A 129 -14.45 -10.10 -2.92
CA ARG A 129 -13.22 -9.91 -2.16
C ARG A 129 -12.96 -11.17 -1.33
N ARG A 130 -11.85 -11.84 -1.62
CA ARG A 130 -11.42 -13.06 -0.94
C ARG A 130 -10.82 -12.73 0.42
N ASP A 131 -11.10 -13.60 1.39
CA ASP A 131 -10.37 -13.65 2.65
C ASP A 131 -8.95 -14.17 2.41
N TYR A 132 -7.97 -13.58 3.10
CA TYR A 132 -6.57 -14.02 3.08
C TYR A 132 -6.12 -14.66 4.39
N PHE A 133 -6.95 -14.66 5.44
CA PHE A 133 -6.65 -15.34 6.70
C PHE A 133 -6.66 -16.86 6.53
N GLY A 134 -5.83 -17.55 7.32
CA GLY A 134 -5.69 -19.00 7.23
C GLY A 134 -4.69 -19.44 6.16
N VAL A 135 -4.68 -20.72 5.86
CA VAL A 135 -3.75 -21.33 4.89
C VAL A 135 -4.36 -21.29 3.49
N HIS A 136 -3.61 -20.77 2.53
CA HIS A 136 -4.03 -20.67 1.13
C HIS A 136 -2.92 -21.20 0.21
N PRO A 137 -3.27 -22.00 -0.83
CA PRO A 137 -2.27 -22.44 -1.80
C PRO A 137 -1.76 -21.26 -2.64
N GLN A 138 -0.46 -21.24 -2.91
CA GLN A 138 0.14 -20.30 -3.85
C GLN A 138 0.02 -20.79 -5.30
N LYS A 139 0.42 -19.93 -6.24
CA LYS A 139 0.52 -20.30 -7.67
C LYS A 139 1.62 -21.34 -7.92
N GLN A 140 2.65 -21.35 -7.08
CA GLN A 140 3.75 -22.31 -7.13
C GLN A 140 3.31 -23.61 -6.48
N GLU A 141 3.54 -24.74 -7.16
CA GLU A 141 3.16 -26.05 -6.65
C GLU A 141 3.90 -26.39 -5.34
N GLY A 142 3.16 -26.94 -4.38
CA GLY A 142 3.70 -27.33 -3.07
C GLY A 142 3.97 -26.16 -2.09
N LEU A 143 3.65 -24.92 -2.47
CA LEU A 143 3.74 -23.76 -1.58
C LEU A 143 2.36 -23.23 -1.18
N SER A 144 2.29 -22.75 0.06
CA SER A 144 1.16 -22.07 0.66
C SER A 144 1.60 -20.73 1.23
N PHE A 145 0.65 -19.83 1.46
CA PHE A 145 0.84 -18.69 2.36
C PHE A 145 -0.14 -18.81 3.53
N ILE A 146 0.21 -18.20 4.66
CA ILE A 146 -0.66 -18.11 5.81
C ILE A 146 -0.93 -16.64 6.16
N GLY A 147 -2.20 -16.26 6.24
CA GLY A 147 -2.61 -14.96 6.75
C GLY A 147 -2.89 -15.03 8.25
N LEU A 148 -2.22 -14.16 9.01
CA LEU A 148 -2.26 -14.09 10.46
C LEU A 148 -2.91 -12.78 10.90
N HIS A 149 -3.84 -12.88 11.85
CA HIS A 149 -4.43 -11.70 12.45
C HIS A 149 -3.51 -11.08 13.49
N VAL A 150 -3.29 -9.77 13.38
CA VAL A 150 -2.60 -8.96 14.39
C VAL A 150 -3.64 -8.03 15.01
N PRO A 151 -4.06 -8.25 16.28
CA PRO A 151 -5.04 -7.40 16.94
C PRO A 151 -4.62 -5.92 16.87
N VAL A 152 -5.43 -5.11 16.17
CA VAL A 152 -5.21 -3.68 15.92
C VAL A 152 -3.80 -3.31 15.42
N GLY A 153 -3.12 -4.24 14.74
CA GLY A 153 -1.77 -4.04 14.22
C GLY A 153 -0.69 -3.77 15.28
N ARG A 154 -0.93 -4.12 16.55
CA ARG A 154 0.02 -3.85 17.64
C ARG A 154 0.95 -5.04 17.86
N LEU A 155 2.25 -4.75 17.90
CA LEU A 155 3.31 -5.73 18.18
C LEU A 155 4.28 -5.16 19.22
N GLN A 156 4.81 -6.03 20.09
CA GLN A 156 5.99 -5.76 20.92
C GLN A 156 7.25 -6.33 20.25
N ALA A 157 8.43 -6.04 20.81
CA ALA A 157 9.70 -6.54 20.29
C ALA A 157 9.72 -8.08 20.22
N ASP A 158 9.34 -8.75 21.32
CA ASP A 158 9.30 -10.22 21.39
C ASP A 158 8.35 -10.83 20.35
N ASP A 159 7.24 -10.15 20.03
CA ASP A 159 6.31 -10.60 18.99
C ASP A 159 6.96 -10.52 17.59
N MET A 160 7.74 -9.47 17.34
CA MET A 160 8.44 -9.29 16.07
C MET A 160 9.53 -10.34 15.88
N ASP A 161 10.30 -10.64 16.93
CA ASP A 161 11.34 -11.66 16.90
C ASP A 161 10.73 -13.05 16.65
N GLU A 162 9.59 -13.35 17.27
CA GLU A 162 8.90 -14.62 17.07
C GLU A 162 8.29 -14.73 15.65
N LEU A 163 7.71 -13.64 15.12
CA LEU A 163 7.26 -13.59 13.72
C LEU A 163 8.41 -13.81 12.74
N ALA A 164 9.58 -13.23 13.00
CA ALA A 164 10.78 -13.43 12.19
C ALA A 164 11.24 -14.89 12.25
N ARG A 165 11.30 -15.49 13.45
CA ARG A 165 11.63 -16.92 13.64
C ARG A 165 10.69 -17.82 12.84
N LEU A 166 9.39 -17.54 12.87
CA LEU A 166 8.39 -18.30 12.10
C LEU A 166 8.59 -18.14 10.59
N ALA A 167 8.88 -16.93 10.12
CA ALA A 167 9.15 -16.67 8.71
C ALA A 167 10.41 -17.41 8.21
N ASP A 168 11.47 -17.49 9.02
CA ASP A 168 12.70 -18.22 8.69
C ASP A 168 12.51 -19.74 8.76
N THR A 169 11.78 -20.23 9.77
CA THR A 169 11.61 -21.66 10.00
C THR A 169 10.67 -22.31 8.98
N TYR A 170 9.56 -21.63 8.69
CA TYR A 170 8.47 -22.19 7.88
C TYR A 170 8.40 -21.62 6.48
N GLY A 171 8.80 -20.35 6.29
CA GLY A 171 8.74 -19.65 5.02
C GLY A 171 10.11 -19.46 4.39
N SER A 172 10.38 -18.22 3.97
CA SER A 172 11.62 -17.82 3.29
C SER A 172 12.30 -16.61 3.95
N GLY A 173 11.96 -16.34 5.22
CA GLY A 173 12.37 -15.13 5.93
C GLY A 173 11.62 -13.85 5.51
N GLU A 174 10.56 -13.99 4.71
CA GLU A 174 9.73 -12.88 4.25
C GLU A 174 8.47 -12.73 5.10
N LEU A 175 8.11 -11.49 5.44
CA LEU A 175 6.83 -11.11 6.03
C LEU A 175 6.18 -10.03 5.18
N ARG A 176 4.86 -10.14 4.94
CA ARG A 176 4.09 -9.13 4.21
C ARG A 176 3.06 -8.48 5.11
N LEU A 177 3.01 -7.16 5.10
CA LEU A 177 2.01 -6.37 5.82
C LEU A 177 0.79 -6.12 4.94
N THR A 178 -0.39 -6.07 5.54
CA THR A 178 -1.65 -5.72 4.85
C THR A 178 -2.18 -4.36 5.31
N VAL A 179 -3.01 -3.73 4.48
CA VAL A 179 -3.64 -2.44 4.82
C VAL A 179 -4.67 -2.57 5.95
N GLU A 180 -5.17 -3.79 6.21
CA GLU A 180 -5.99 -4.08 7.38
C GLU A 180 -5.13 -4.38 8.63
N GLN A 181 -3.84 -4.04 8.60
CA GLN A 181 -2.91 -4.11 9.72
C GLN A 181 -2.55 -5.54 10.16
N ASN A 182 -2.63 -6.51 9.24
CA ASN A 182 -2.34 -7.92 9.48
C ASN A 182 -1.06 -8.36 8.75
N ILE A 183 -0.66 -9.61 8.96
CA ILE A 183 0.57 -10.18 8.42
C ILE A 183 0.28 -11.40 7.55
N ILE A 184 1.06 -11.59 6.49
CA ILE A 184 1.10 -12.82 5.70
C ILE A 184 2.53 -13.38 5.73
N ILE A 185 2.67 -14.67 6.02
CA ILE A 185 3.91 -15.43 5.83
C ILE A 185 3.80 -16.19 4.50
N PRO A 186 4.49 -15.74 3.43
CA PRO A 186 4.48 -16.42 2.14
C PRO A 186 5.51 -17.56 2.09
N ASN A 187 5.40 -18.36 1.03
CA ASN A 187 6.40 -19.35 0.62
C ASN A 187 6.60 -20.46 1.67
N VAL A 188 5.53 -20.83 2.35
CA VAL A 188 5.52 -21.93 3.32
C VAL A 188 5.32 -23.23 2.54
N GLU A 189 6.21 -24.22 2.71
CA GLU A 189 5.97 -25.55 2.14
C GLU A 189 4.65 -26.11 2.68
N THR A 190 3.76 -26.58 1.81
CA THR A 190 2.42 -27.03 2.20
C THR A 190 2.47 -28.13 3.28
N SER A 191 3.49 -29.00 3.24
CA SER A 191 3.73 -30.05 4.25
C SER A 191 4.03 -29.50 5.65
N LYS A 192 4.58 -28.29 5.76
CA LYS A 192 4.93 -27.65 7.04
C LYS A 192 3.78 -26.85 7.65
N THR A 193 2.68 -26.66 6.91
CA THR A 193 1.56 -25.82 7.36
C THR A 193 0.88 -26.35 8.62
N GLU A 194 0.71 -27.67 8.75
CA GLU A 194 0.13 -28.28 9.94
C GLU A 194 1.00 -28.02 11.18
N ALA A 195 2.33 -28.18 11.05
CA ALA A 195 3.27 -27.88 12.13
C ALA A 195 3.25 -26.38 12.51
N LEU A 196 3.16 -25.49 11.52
CA LEU A 196 3.05 -24.05 11.77
C LEU A 196 1.77 -23.70 12.55
N LEU A 197 0.62 -24.29 12.19
CA LEU A 197 -0.64 -24.08 12.90
C LEU A 197 -0.61 -24.57 14.35
N GLN A 198 0.34 -25.45 14.71
CA GLN A 198 0.49 -25.91 16.09
C GLN A 198 1.32 -24.98 16.97
N GLU A 199 2.02 -23.99 16.40
CA GLU A 199 2.87 -23.05 17.14
C GLU A 199 2.09 -22.30 18.22
N PRO A 200 2.57 -22.28 19.49
CA PRO A 200 1.86 -21.63 20.60
C PRO A 200 1.53 -20.16 20.33
N PHE A 201 2.42 -19.48 19.60
CA PHE A 201 2.28 -18.08 19.23
C PHE A 201 1.02 -17.82 18.39
N LEU A 202 0.73 -18.71 17.43
CA LEU A 202 -0.46 -18.58 16.57
C LEU A 202 -1.75 -18.95 17.30
N LYS A 203 -1.70 -19.90 18.24
CA LYS A 203 -2.87 -20.31 19.02
C LYS A 203 -3.30 -19.28 20.05
N ASN A 204 -2.32 -18.63 20.69
CA ASN A 204 -2.58 -17.80 21.87
C ASN A 204 -2.70 -16.31 21.53
N GLN A 205 -2.00 -15.83 20.49
CA GLN A 205 -1.89 -14.40 20.22
C GLN A 205 -2.34 -14.03 18.80
N PHE A 206 -1.73 -14.63 17.77
CA PHE A 206 -1.93 -14.23 16.37
C PHE A 206 -2.62 -15.31 15.56
N SER A 207 -3.94 -15.42 15.75
CA SER A 207 -4.74 -16.48 15.15
C SER A 207 -4.77 -16.38 13.61
N PRO A 208 -4.60 -17.50 12.90
CA PRO A 208 -4.91 -17.60 11.47
C PRO A 208 -6.42 -17.66 11.21
N GLU A 209 -7.24 -17.93 12.22
CA GLU A 209 -8.70 -18.02 12.14
C GLU A 209 -9.37 -17.13 13.20
N PRO A 210 -9.21 -15.80 13.12
CA PRO A 210 -9.89 -14.88 14.04
C PRO A 210 -11.41 -14.84 13.77
N SER A 211 -12.18 -14.31 14.73
CA SER A 211 -13.62 -14.09 14.52
C SER A 211 -13.89 -13.11 13.37
N ILE A 212 -15.06 -13.22 12.74
CA ILE A 212 -15.41 -12.42 11.55
C ILE A 212 -15.31 -10.91 11.78
N LEU A 213 -15.61 -10.43 12.99
CA LEU A 213 -15.49 -9.01 13.33
C LEU A 213 -14.03 -8.57 13.44
N MET A 214 -13.17 -9.44 13.98
CA MET A 214 -11.74 -9.14 14.12
C MET A 214 -11.01 -9.14 12.78
N LYS A 215 -11.45 -9.97 11.82
CA LYS A 215 -10.90 -9.99 10.44
C LYS A 215 -10.95 -8.62 9.76
N GLY A 216 -12.01 -7.85 10.00
CA GLY A 216 -12.22 -6.53 9.38
C GLY A 216 -11.87 -5.35 10.27
N LEU A 217 -11.42 -5.58 11.50
CA LEU A 217 -11.14 -4.50 12.45
C LEU A 217 -9.85 -3.78 12.07
N VAL A 218 -9.94 -2.47 11.90
CA VAL A 218 -8.79 -1.58 11.66
C VAL A 218 -8.89 -0.42 12.63
N ALA A 219 -7.80 -0.12 13.35
CA ALA A 219 -7.76 0.97 14.32
C ALA A 219 -6.50 1.83 14.13
N CYS A 220 -6.66 3.15 14.12
CA CYS A 220 -5.50 4.04 14.10
C CYS A 220 -4.79 4.08 15.46
N THR A 221 -3.70 4.84 15.54
CA THR A 221 -2.89 4.96 16.75
C THR A 221 -3.67 5.40 18.01
N GLY A 222 -4.69 6.25 17.85
CA GLY A 222 -5.47 6.79 18.97
C GLY A 222 -4.69 7.69 19.92
N ASN A 223 -5.33 8.11 21.01
CA ASN A 223 -4.78 9.05 21.99
C ASN A 223 -3.67 8.47 22.89
N GLN A 224 -3.38 7.16 22.76
CA GLN A 224 -2.26 6.54 23.45
C GLN A 224 -0.93 7.20 23.03
N PHE A 225 -0.80 7.60 21.76
CA PHE A 225 0.41 8.28 21.25
C PHE A 225 0.12 9.46 20.32
N CYS A 226 -1.05 9.55 19.68
CA CYS A 226 -1.37 10.63 18.75
C CYS A 226 -1.94 11.86 19.48
N GLY A 227 -1.27 13.01 19.36
CA GLY A 227 -1.74 14.29 19.92
C GLY A 227 -2.90 14.97 19.15
N GLN A 228 -3.42 14.33 18.10
CA GLN A 228 -4.58 14.82 17.31
C GLN A 228 -5.83 13.92 17.46
N ALA A 229 -5.75 12.86 18.27
CA ALA A 229 -6.82 11.89 18.47
C ALA A 229 -7.89 12.37 19.46
#